data_AF-A0AAQ3MXZ6-F1
#
_entry.id   AF-A0AAQ3MXZ6-F1
#
_cell.length_a   1.000
_cell.length_b   1.000
_cell.length_c   1.000
_cell.angle_alpha   90.00
_cell.angle_beta   90.00
_cell.angle_gamma   90.00
#
_symmetry.space_group_name_H-M   'P 1'
#
loop_
_entity.id
_entity.type
_entity.pdbx_description
1 polymer ?
#
loop_
_entity_poly.entity_id
_entity_poly.type
_entity_poly.pdbx_seq_one_letter_code
_entity_poly.pdbx_strand_id
1 'polypeptide(L)'
;MITPDIAIMSVGTEITYGRSMVPDDGWVQFLNQKWDKNIVIEETSKFPELKPQAETEQRPHKVSFYVQKDKAQSVTQALSKVLKERGLNVKIIYSGGIDLDVLPNGAGKGQALAYLLKKFETEGKPPLNTLACGDSGNDAELFSIPGVYGVMVSNAQEELLQWHAENAKDNPKILHASERCASGIIEAIGHFKLGQNLSPRDVSDSRQENLSPYLEIVNFALLIEKWRRAEVENSELVIAGIKATVFPSAILIHPSGSAHNTREYLNTFRKVYGDKKGKQYRIWVDDVVATQLAPGVWLVKFDKWELCGEERKACASTSILSSRDSDWFNLVHVHQTWLEDSAQGEWFL
;
A
#
# COMPACT_ATOMS: atom_id res chain seq x y z
N MET A 1 -0.08 9.21 -3.21
CA MET A 1 -0.64 8.28 -2.21
C MET A 1 -0.64 6.92 -2.88
N ILE A 2 -0.17 5.86 -2.22
CA ILE A 2 -0.21 4.51 -2.80
C ILE A 2 -1.69 4.10 -2.87
N THR A 3 -2.12 3.54 -3.99
CA THR A 3 -3.48 3.00 -4.11
C THR A 3 -3.49 1.56 -3.57
N PRO A 4 -4.18 1.27 -2.46
CA PRO A 4 -4.27 -0.10 -1.96
C PRO A 4 -5.23 -0.94 -2.82
N ASP A 5 -5.01 -2.26 -2.88
CA ASP A 5 -5.98 -3.19 -3.46
C ASP A 5 -7.28 -3.27 -2.65
N ILE A 6 -7.15 -3.12 -1.33
CA ILE A 6 -8.25 -3.18 -0.36
C ILE A 6 -8.05 -2.07 0.66
N ALA A 7 -9.06 -1.25 0.85
CA ALA A 7 -9.08 -0.21 1.88
C ALA A 7 -10.02 -0.62 3.01
N ILE A 8 -9.45 -0.79 4.21
CA ILE A 8 -10.19 -0.91 5.48
C ILE A 8 -10.21 0.49 6.11
N MET A 9 -11.36 1.15 6.12
CA MET A 9 -11.52 2.53 6.56
C MET A 9 -12.37 2.64 7.82
N SER A 10 -12.42 3.84 8.41
CA SER A 10 -13.36 4.18 9.48
C SER A 10 -13.30 3.20 10.66
N VAL A 11 -12.09 2.89 11.11
CA VAL A 11 -11.80 1.93 12.20
C VAL A 11 -12.29 0.50 11.90
N GLY A 12 -12.32 0.13 10.62
CA GLY A 12 -12.74 -1.20 10.19
C GLY A 12 -14.25 -1.36 10.00
N THR A 13 -14.99 -0.25 9.87
CA THR A 13 -16.42 -0.31 9.55
C THR A 13 -16.71 -0.32 8.05
N GLU A 14 -15.71 -0.03 7.23
CA GLU A 14 -15.84 -0.01 5.78
C GLU A 14 -14.70 -0.82 5.16
N ILE A 15 -15.05 -1.71 4.22
CA ILE A 15 -14.11 -2.45 3.37
C ILE A 15 -14.46 -2.09 1.94
N THR A 16 -13.46 -1.68 1.17
CA THR A 16 -13.61 -1.27 -0.23
C THR A 16 -12.50 -1.87 -1.10
N TYR A 17 -12.80 -2.10 -2.38
CA TYR A 17 -11.92 -2.78 -3.32
C TYR A 17 -11.48 -1.91 -4.50
N GLY A 18 -10.18 -1.94 -4.76
CA GLY A 18 -9.52 -1.33 -5.92
C GLY A 18 -9.66 0.20 -6.00
N ARG A 19 -9.20 0.75 -7.12
CA ARG A 19 -9.24 2.20 -7.40
C ARG A 19 -10.66 2.78 -7.38
N SER A 20 -11.66 1.99 -7.72
CA SER A 20 -13.08 2.40 -7.73
C SER A 20 -13.71 2.42 -6.34
N MET A 21 -12.99 1.97 -5.29
CA MET A 21 -13.46 1.93 -3.91
C MET A 21 -14.81 1.21 -3.77
N VAL A 22 -14.99 0.10 -4.47
CA VAL A 22 -16.25 -0.65 -4.48
C VAL A 22 -16.49 -1.26 -3.09
N PRO A 23 -17.61 -0.94 -2.41
CA PRO A 23 -17.88 -1.47 -1.07
C PRO A 23 -18.00 -3.00 -1.04
N ASP A 24 -17.60 -3.62 0.08
CA ASP A 24 -17.92 -5.01 0.37
C ASP A 24 -19.35 -5.13 0.94
N ASP A 25 -20.30 -5.52 0.09
CA ASP A 25 -21.70 -5.70 0.50
C ASP A 25 -21.87 -6.76 1.61
N GLY A 26 -21.03 -7.81 1.62
CA GLY A 26 -21.07 -8.85 2.63
C GLY A 26 -20.68 -8.33 4.01
N TRP A 27 -19.67 -7.47 4.08
CA TRP A 27 -19.25 -6.78 5.29
C TRP A 27 -20.32 -5.79 5.78
N VAL A 28 -20.93 -5.03 4.88
CA VAL A 28 -22.04 -4.12 5.22
C VAL A 28 -23.20 -4.90 5.85
N GLN A 29 -23.61 -6.02 5.25
CA GLN A 29 -24.69 -6.85 5.80
C GLN A 29 -24.31 -7.51 7.14
N PHE A 30 -23.05 -7.90 7.31
CA PHE A 30 -22.54 -8.43 8.57
C PHE A 30 -22.65 -7.37 9.69
N LEU A 31 -22.27 -6.12 9.41
CA LEU A 31 -22.31 -5.03 10.39
C LEU A 31 -23.73 -4.51 10.71
N ASN A 32 -24.70 -4.74 9.83
CA ASN A 32 -26.11 -4.39 10.09
C ASN A 32 -26.74 -5.23 11.22
N GLN A 33 -26.14 -6.34 11.63
CA GLN A 33 -26.68 -7.22 12.65
C GLN A 33 -26.70 -6.54 14.03
N LYS A 34 -27.91 -6.25 14.54
CA LYS A 34 -28.13 -5.56 15.83
C LYS A 34 -27.44 -4.19 15.91
N TRP A 35 -27.42 -3.48 14.78
CA TRP A 35 -26.96 -2.11 14.68
C TRP A 35 -28.09 -1.20 14.19
N ASP A 36 -28.25 -0.05 14.86
CA ASP A 36 -29.13 1.03 14.41
C ASP A 36 -28.49 2.37 14.80
N LYS A 37 -27.98 3.09 13.79
CA LYS A 37 -27.32 4.39 13.98
C LYS A 37 -28.25 5.42 14.63
N ASN A 38 -29.55 5.40 14.34
CA ASN A 38 -30.48 6.38 14.87
C ASN A 38 -30.67 6.20 16.37
N ILE A 39 -30.76 4.94 16.84
CA ILE A 39 -30.82 4.64 18.28
C ILE A 39 -29.52 5.07 18.97
N VAL A 40 -28.36 4.85 18.33
CA VAL A 40 -27.07 5.32 18.88
C VAL A 40 -27.05 6.84 19.04
N ILE A 41 -27.46 7.59 18.01
CA ILE A 41 -27.53 9.06 18.06
C ILE A 41 -28.52 9.52 19.14
N GLU A 42 -29.70 8.90 19.22
CA GLU A 42 -30.71 9.21 20.23
C GLU A 42 -30.15 9.05 21.65
N GLU A 43 -29.53 7.92 21.97
CA GLU A 43 -29.00 7.65 23.31
C GLU A 43 -27.77 8.51 23.63
N THR A 44 -26.85 8.69 22.69
CA THR A 44 -25.65 9.51 22.91
C THR A 44 -25.98 10.99 23.11
N SER A 45 -27.07 11.50 22.52
CA SER A 45 -27.53 12.88 22.75
C SER A 45 -27.90 13.19 24.20
N LYS A 46 -28.14 12.17 25.03
CA LYS A 46 -28.51 12.29 26.45
C LYS A 46 -27.28 12.42 27.36
N PHE A 47 -26.07 12.26 26.83
CA PHE A 47 -24.81 12.36 27.57
C PHE A 47 -24.15 13.72 27.34
N PRO A 48 -24.18 14.65 28.32
CA PRO A 48 -23.59 15.98 28.17
C PRO A 48 -22.06 15.97 28.02
N GLU A 49 -21.40 14.88 28.39
CA GLU A 49 -19.96 14.68 28.24
C GLU A 49 -19.51 14.40 26.81
N LEU A 50 -20.43 13.96 25.93
CA LEU A 50 -20.14 13.61 24.54
C LEU A 50 -20.36 14.81 23.62
N LYS A 51 -19.30 15.23 22.92
CA LYS A 51 -19.39 16.26 21.88
C LYS A 51 -19.23 15.60 20.50
N PRO A 52 -20.22 15.68 19.59
CA PRO A 52 -20.08 15.08 18.26
C PRO A 52 -18.83 15.59 17.54
N GLN A 53 -18.12 14.68 16.87
CA GLN A 53 -17.08 15.07 15.91
C GLN A 53 -17.70 15.58 14.60
N ALA A 54 -16.87 16.06 13.68
CA ALA A 54 -17.30 16.54 12.37
C ALA A 54 -18.14 15.51 11.60
N GLU A 55 -19.04 15.97 10.73
CA GLU A 55 -19.93 15.10 9.95
C GLU A 55 -19.17 14.05 9.11
N THR A 56 -17.94 14.37 8.69
CA THR A 56 -17.06 13.45 7.96
C THR A 56 -16.71 12.19 8.76
N GLU A 57 -16.74 12.25 10.10
CA GLU A 57 -16.48 11.12 11.00
C GLU A 57 -17.75 10.31 11.32
N GLN A 58 -18.94 10.80 10.94
CA GLN A 58 -20.22 10.14 11.20
C GLN A 58 -20.59 9.20 10.04
N ARG A 59 -20.10 7.97 10.07
CA ARG A 59 -20.32 6.97 9.00
C ARG A 59 -21.57 6.11 9.25
N PRO A 60 -22.04 5.28 8.29
CA PRO A 60 -23.22 4.43 8.50
C PRO A 60 -23.11 3.48 9.71
N HIS A 61 -21.90 2.98 9.99
CA HIS A 61 -21.61 2.05 11.10
C HIS A 61 -20.61 2.63 12.11
N LYS A 62 -20.47 3.97 12.17
CA LYS A 62 -19.58 4.66 13.12
C LYS A 62 -20.22 5.98 13.56
N VAL A 63 -20.30 6.20 14.86
CA VAL A 63 -20.71 7.49 15.45
C VAL A 63 -19.62 7.95 16.41
N SER A 64 -19.06 9.14 16.17
CA SER A 64 -17.84 9.61 16.85
C SER A 64 -18.05 10.86 17.68
N PHE A 65 -17.38 10.89 18.83
CA PHE A 65 -17.46 11.97 19.81
C PHE A 65 -16.09 12.33 20.36
N TYR A 66 -15.98 13.52 20.92
CA TYR A 66 -14.94 13.89 21.87
C TYR A 66 -15.45 13.71 23.29
N VAL A 67 -14.62 13.13 24.15
CA VAL A 67 -14.88 12.95 25.59
C VAL A 67 -13.61 13.23 26.40
N GLN A 68 -13.74 13.86 27.57
CA GLN A 68 -12.59 14.09 28.45
C GLN A 68 -12.11 12.78 29.08
N LYS A 69 -10.79 12.63 29.21
CA LYS A 69 -10.14 11.39 29.71
C LYS A 69 -10.67 10.90 31.05
N ASP A 70 -10.98 11.81 31.99
CA ASP A 70 -11.52 11.48 33.31
C ASP A 70 -12.99 11.02 33.27
N LYS A 71 -13.72 11.30 32.19
CA LYS A 71 -15.11 10.88 31.97
C LYS A 71 -15.25 9.65 31.06
N ALA A 72 -14.25 9.38 30.23
CA ALA A 72 -14.30 8.36 29.19
C ALA A 72 -14.76 6.98 29.72
N GLN A 73 -14.21 6.54 30.85
CA GLN A 73 -14.52 5.22 31.43
C GLN A 73 -15.98 5.13 31.90
N SER A 74 -16.47 6.13 32.65
CA SER A 74 -17.83 6.13 33.18
C SER A 74 -18.88 6.26 32.07
N VAL A 75 -18.63 7.13 31.09
CA VAL A 75 -19.51 7.32 29.92
C VAL A 75 -19.59 6.04 29.11
N THR A 76 -18.45 5.39 28.83
CA THR A 76 -18.39 4.13 28.07
C THR A 76 -19.21 3.03 28.74
N GLN A 77 -19.08 2.85 30.06
CA GLN A 77 -19.82 1.84 30.81
C GLN A 77 -21.34 2.08 30.79
N ALA A 78 -21.75 3.33 31.05
CA ALA A 78 -23.16 3.71 31.06
C ALA A 78 -23.79 3.58 29.67
N LEU A 79 -23.12 4.09 28.63
CA LEU A 79 -23.59 4.04 27.25
C LEU A 79 -23.68 2.60 26.74
N SER A 80 -22.70 1.75 27.03
CA SER A 80 -22.73 0.32 26.66
C SER A 80 -23.96 -0.39 27.24
N LYS A 81 -24.30 -0.11 28.51
CA LYS A 81 -25.48 -0.67 29.16
C LYS A 81 -26.78 -0.23 28.47
N VAL A 82 -26.96 1.07 28.24
CA VAL A 82 -28.18 1.62 27.63
C VAL A 82 -28.37 1.10 26.20
N LEU A 83 -27.32 1.08 25.38
CA LEU A 83 -27.41 0.58 24.00
C LEU A 83 -27.75 -0.91 23.97
N LYS A 84 -27.22 -1.70 24.91
CA LYS A 84 -27.57 -3.12 25.06
C LYS A 84 -29.03 -3.32 25.47
N GLU A 85 -29.56 -2.51 26.38
CA GLU A 85 -30.98 -2.52 26.79
C GLU A 85 -31.92 -2.17 25.62
N ARG A 86 -31.46 -1.32 24.70
CA ARG A 86 -32.15 -1.00 23.43
C ARG A 86 -32.00 -2.09 22.36
N GLY A 87 -31.37 -3.22 22.68
CA GLY A 87 -31.23 -4.37 21.78
C GLY A 87 -30.05 -4.29 20.80
N LEU A 88 -29.19 -3.28 20.94
CA LEU A 88 -28.00 -3.13 20.09
C LEU A 88 -26.84 -3.97 20.61
N ASN A 89 -25.99 -4.41 19.69
CA ASN A 89 -24.71 -5.05 20.01
C ASN A 89 -23.58 -4.16 19.52
N VAL A 90 -23.04 -3.34 20.42
CA VAL A 90 -22.07 -2.29 20.08
C VAL A 90 -20.73 -2.54 20.75
N LYS A 91 -19.70 -1.97 20.14
CA LYS A 91 -18.36 -1.81 20.69
C LYS A 91 -18.05 -0.33 20.75
N ILE A 92 -17.50 0.10 21.88
CA ILE A 92 -17.12 1.49 22.13
C ILE A 92 -15.59 1.53 22.23
N ILE A 93 -14.96 2.34 21.39
CA ILE A 93 -13.49 2.49 21.34
C ILE A 93 -13.15 3.88 21.81
N TYR A 94 -12.27 3.98 22.81
CA TYR A 94 -11.67 5.25 23.23
C TYR A 94 -10.20 5.27 22.81
N SER A 95 -9.77 6.32 22.11
CA SER A 95 -8.42 6.42 21.57
C SER A 95 -7.91 7.88 21.51
N GLY A 96 -6.60 8.06 21.32
CA GLY A 96 -5.99 9.40 21.18
C GLY A 96 -6.14 10.31 22.40
N GLY A 97 -6.59 9.78 23.54
CA GLY A 97 -6.84 10.55 24.76
C GLY A 97 -8.04 11.50 24.70
N ILE A 98 -8.88 11.42 23.66
CA ILE A 98 -10.05 12.30 23.50
C ILE A 98 -11.17 11.69 22.64
N ASP A 99 -10.87 10.80 21.71
CA ASP A 99 -11.82 10.29 20.74
C ASP A 99 -12.59 9.09 21.29
N LEU A 100 -13.91 9.08 21.10
CA LEU A 100 -14.80 7.97 21.44
C LEU A 100 -15.67 7.59 20.24
N ASP A 101 -15.50 6.37 19.76
CA ASP A 101 -16.24 5.80 18.63
C ASP A 101 -17.23 4.74 19.11
N VAL A 102 -18.48 4.85 18.68
CA VAL A 102 -19.51 3.80 18.85
C VAL A 102 -19.70 3.08 17.53
N LEU A 103 -19.41 1.78 17.52
CA LEU A 103 -19.42 0.91 16.35
C LEU A 103 -20.28 -0.34 16.62
N PRO A 104 -20.73 -1.10 15.59
CA PRO A 104 -21.21 -2.46 15.79
C PRO A 104 -20.16 -3.32 16.48
N ASN A 105 -20.57 -4.27 17.33
CA ASN A 105 -19.63 -5.12 18.08
C ASN A 105 -18.73 -5.97 17.16
N GLY A 106 -19.23 -6.35 15.98
CA GLY A 106 -18.45 -7.07 14.97
C GLY A 106 -17.46 -6.20 14.19
N ALA A 107 -17.43 -4.88 14.42
CA ALA A 107 -16.51 -3.96 13.73
C ALA A 107 -15.16 -3.83 14.45
N GLY A 108 -14.20 -3.22 13.76
CA GLY A 108 -12.83 -3.03 14.22
C GLY A 108 -11.82 -3.44 13.16
N LYS A 109 -10.63 -2.85 13.18
CA LYS A 109 -9.55 -3.19 12.25
C LYS A 109 -9.23 -4.70 12.29
N GLY A 110 -9.14 -5.29 13.48
CA GLY A 110 -8.91 -6.73 13.66
C GLY A 110 -10.03 -7.59 13.10
N GLN A 111 -11.29 -7.24 13.36
CA GLN A 111 -12.45 -7.98 12.85
C GLN A 111 -12.58 -7.89 11.33
N ALA A 112 -12.32 -6.72 10.75
CA ALA A 112 -12.29 -6.54 9.30
C ALA A 112 -11.18 -7.39 8.65
N LEU A 113 -9.99 -7.44 9.26
CA LEU A 113 -8.91 -8.32 8.80
C LEU A 113 -9.31 -9.80 8.91
N ALA A 114 -9.87 -10.23 10.04
CA ALA A 114 -10.32 -11.61 10.23
C ALA A 114 -11.40 -12.02 9.21
N TYR A 115 -12.32 -11.11 8.90
CA TYR A 115 -13.33 -11.30 7.86
C TYR A 115 -12.69 -11.52 6.48
N LEU A 116 -11.72 -10.68 6.10
CA LEU A 116 -11.02 -10.81 4.82
C LEU A 116 -10.22 -12.11 4.73
N LEU A 117 -9.48 -12.48 5.78
CA LEU A 117 -8.73 -13.73 5.82
C LEU A 117 -9.65 -14.93 5.62
N LYS A 118 -10.79 -14.97 6.33
CA LYS A 118 -11.80 -16.02 6.18
C LYS A 118 -12.42 -16.05 4.77
N LYS A 119 -12.68 -14.88 4.18
CA LYS A 119 -13.20 -14.76 2.82
C LYS A 119 -12.22 -15.36 1.82
N PHE A 120 -10.94 -15.01 1.90
CA PHE A 120 -9.89 -15.54 1.02
C PHE A 120 -9.63 -17.03 1.20
N GLU A 121 -9.69 -17.52 2.44
CA GLU A 121 -9.66 -18.96 2.74
C GLU A 121 -10.81 -19.69 2.00
N THR A 122 -12.03 -19.16 2.11
CA THR A 122 -13.24 -19.74 1.48
C THR A 122 -13.17 -19.72 -0.05
N GLU A 123 -12.53 -18.69 -0.61
CA GLU A 123 -12.31 -18.56 -2.06
C GLU A 123 -11.11 -19.39 -2.57
N GLY A 124 -10.43 -20.14 -1.68
CA GLY A 124 -9.28 -20.97 -2.03
C GLY A 124 -8.02 -20.17 -2.36
N LYS A 125 -7.92 -18.92 -1.88
CA LYS A 125 -6.81 -18.00 -2.12
C LYS A 125 -6.26 -17.40 -0.81
N PRO A 126 -5.99 -18.18 0.24
CA PRO A 126 -5.45 -17.64 1.48
C PRO A 126 -4.11 -16.94 1.23
N PRO A 127 -3.82 -15.81 1.90
CA PRO A 127 -2.53 -15.17 1.79
C PRO A 127 -1.44 -16.08 2.35
N LEU A 128 -0.28 -16.13 1.68
CA LEU A 128 0.88 -16.91 2.15
C LEU A 128 1.39 -16.41 3.51
N ASN A 129 1.43 -15.09 3.67
CA ASN A 129 1.84 -14.41 4.88
C ASN A 129 0.95 -13.19 5.10
N THR A 130 0.73 -12.81 6.36
CA THR A 130 0.02 -11.57 6.72
C THR A 130 0.85 -10.81 7.75
N LEU A 131 1.12 -9.53 7.50
CA LEU A 131 1.79 -8.62 8.43
C LEU A 131 0.84 -7.46 8.75
N ALA A 132 0.44 -7.36 10.00
CA ALA A 132 -0.26 -6.20 10.55
C ALA A 132 0.74 -5.18 11.09
N CYS A 133 0.54 -3.91 10.74
CA CYS A 133 1.38 -2.80 11.18
C CYS A 133 0.51 -1.80 11.93
N GLY A 134 0.92 -1.38 13.13
CA GLY A 134 0.12 -0.49 13.96
C GLY A 134 0.96 0.45 14.82
N ASP A 135 0.34 1.55 15.22
CA ASP A 135 0.96 2.59 16.04
C ASP A 135 0.06 3.08 17.18
N SER A 136 -1.23 2.72 17.22
CA SER A 136 -2.16 3.19 18.26
C SER A 136 -3.07 2.09 18.80
N GLY A 137 -3.84 2.41 19.85
CA GLY A 137 -4.70 1.43 20.51
C GLY A 137 -5.75 0.77 19.61
N ASN A 138 -6.19 1.44 18.53
CA ASN A 138 -7.15 0.87 17.59
C ASN A 138 -6.55 -0.25 16.70
N ASP A 139 -5.23 -0.41 16.71
CA ASP A 139 -4.50 -1.47 16.00
C ASP A 139 -4.29 -2.72 16.85
N ALA A 140 -4.49 -2.65 18.17
CA ALA A 140 -4.21 -3.73 19.11
C ALA A 140 -4.85 -5.08 18.69
N GLU A 141 -6.10 -5.02 18.19
CA GLU A 141 -6.82 -6.21 17.74
C GLU A 141 -6.20 -6.89 16.52
N LEU A 142 -5.48 -6.14 15.66
CA LEU A 142 -4.80 -6.72 14.51
C LEU A 142 -3.74 -7.74 14.94
N PHE A 143 -3.07 -7.47 16.07
CA PHE A 143 -2.02 -8.33 16.63
C PHE A 143 -2.57 -9.57 17.34
N SER A 144 -3.88 -9.62 17.58
CA SER A 144 -4.55 -10.76 18.22
C SER A 144 -5.04 -11.80 17.20
N ILE A 145 -4.91 -11.53 15.90
CA ILE A 145 -5.42 -12.43 14.85
C ILE A 145 -4.49 -13.63 14.68
N PRO A 146 -4.99 -14.88 14.81
CA PRO A 146 -4.18 -16.07 14.62
C PRO A 146 -3.53 -16.13 13.23
N GLY A 147 -2.25 -16.49 13.18
CA GLY A 147 -1.51 -16.62 11.92
C GLY A 147 -0.96 -15.32 11.34
N VAL A 148 -1.26 -14.17 11.96
CA VAL A 148 -0.76 -12.85 11.53
C VAL A 148 0.53 -12.50 12.26
N TYR A 149 1.52 -12.00 11.52
CA TYR A 149 2.68 -11.31 12.09
C TYR A 149 2.31 -9.88 12.44
N GLY A 150 2.85 -9.35 13.53
CA GLY A 150 2.59 -8.01 14.01
C GLY A 150 3.85 -7.18 14.07
N VAL A 151 3.76 -5.92 13.66
CA VAL A 151 4.77 -4.90 13.98
C VAL A 151 4.13 -3.67 14.61
N MET A 152 4.68 -3.29 15.75
CA MET A 152 4.48 -2.00 16.38
C MET A 152 5.66 -1.11 16.04
N VAL A 153 5.42 0.00 15.35
CA VAL A 153 6.48 0.94 14.96
C VAL A 153 7.01 1.69 16.18
N SER A 154 8.26 2.16 16.17
CA SER A 154 8.86 2.75 17.38
C SER A 154 8.22 4.07 17.84
N ASN A 155 7.40 4.68 16.99
CA ASN A 155 6.56 5.84 17.35
C ASN A 155 5.14 5.46 17.80
N ALA A 156 4.94 4.21 18.26
CA ALA A 156 3.66 3.75 18.80
C ALA A 156 3.27 4.54 20.07
N GLN A 157 1.96 4.75 20.23
CA GLN A 157 1.38 5.44 21.38
C GLN A 157 1.37 4.57 22.64
N GLU A 158 1.30 5.23 23.79
CA GLU A 158 1.42 4.60 25.11
C GLU A 158 0.40 3.47 25.32
N GLU A 159 -0.84 3.64 24.83
CA GLU A 159 -1.88 2.63 25.01
C GLU A 159 -1.58 1.33 24.26
N LEU A 160 -0.92 1.40 23.09
CA LEU A 160 -0.55 0.20 22.35
C LEU A 160 0.67 -0.49 22.98
N LEU A 161 1.63 0.30 23.49
CA LEU A 161 2.77 -0.22 24.25
C LEU A 161 2.33 -0.93 25.54
N GLN A 162 1.35 -0.36 26.25
CA GLN A 162 0.76 -0.98 27.43
C GLN A 162 0.05 -2.29 27.06
N TRP A 163 -0.79 -2.27 26.00
CA TRP A 163 -1.45 -3.48 25.51
C TRP A 163 -0.42 -4.57 25.17
N HIS A 164 0.68 -4.21 24.51
CA HIS A 164 1.74 -5.16 24.18
C HIS A 164 2.40 -5.76 25.42
N ALA A 165 2.74 -4.94 26.41
CA ALA A 165 3.32 -5.41 27.66
C ALA A 165 2.42 -6.40 28.41
N GLU A 166 1.09 -6.20 28.34
CA GLU A 166 0.09 -7.03 29.01
C GLU A 166 -0.29 -8.30 28.23
N ASN A 167 -0.30 -8.25 26.89
CA ASN A 167 -0.93 -9.28 26.06
C ASN A 167 0.03 -10.00 25.10
N ALA A 168 1.15 -9.38 24.73
CA ALA A 168 1.96 -9.80 23.58
C ALA A 168 3.48 -9.83 23.82
N LYS A 169 3.96 -9.48 25.02
CA LYS A 169 5.37 -9.31 25.34
C LYS A 169 6.28 -10.48 24.93
N ASP A 170 5.79 -11.71 25.09
CA ASP A 170 6.54 -12.94 24.78
C ASP A 170 6.07 -13.60 23.48
N ASN A 171 5.28 -12.91 22.66
CA ASN A 171 4.77 -13.46 21.40
C ASN A 171 5.82 -13.30 20.28
N PRO A 172 6.44 -14.38 19.77
CA PRO A 172 7.50 -14.29 18.76
C PRO A 172 7.00 -13.83 17.39
N LYS A 173 5.68 -13.68 17.20
CA LYS A 173 5.08 -13.14 15.97
C LYS A 173 4.83 -11.64 16.05
N ILE A 174 5.11 -10.99 17.17
CA ILE A 174 4.92 -9.55 17.35
C ILE A 174 6.28 -8.91 17.60
N LEU A 175 6.63 -7.94 16.75
CA LEU A 175 7.85 -7.16 16.85
C LEU A 175 7.52 -5.75 17.31
N HIS A 176 8.20 -5.27 18.35
CA HIS A 176 8.32 -3.84 18.59
C HIS A 176 9.56 -3.36 17.84
N ALA A 177 9.35 -2.69 16.70
CA ALA A 177 10.42 -2.24 15.82
C ALA A 177 11.27 -1.14 16.47
N SER A 178 12.55 -1.10 16.12
CA SER A 178 13.43 0.01 16.48
C SER A 178 13.17 1.26 15.62
N GLU A 179 12.71 1.05 14.38
CA GLU A 179 12.50 2.09 13.39
C GLU A 179 11.08 2.69 13.41
N ARG A 180 10.98 3.96 13.01
CA ARG A 180 9.72 4.73 12.98
C ARG A 180 8.96 4.53 11.68
N CYS A 181 7.63 4.64 11.74
CA CYS A 181 6.74 4.71 10.57
C CYS A 181 7.03 3.58 9.54
N ALA A 182 7.12 3.92 8.25
CA ALA A 182 7.37 2.96 7.17
C ALA A 182 8.70 2.19 7.32
N SER A 183 9.72 2.78 7.95
CA SER A 183 10.98 2.09 8.22
C SER A 183 10.79 0.92 9.18
N GLY A 184 9.91 1.05 10.17
CA GLY A 184 9.54 -0.06 11.07
C GLY A 184 8.81 -1.20 10.35
N ILE A 185 8.00 -0.89 9.34
CA ILE A 185 7.36 -1.90 8.48
C ILE A 185 8.43 -2.68 7.70
N ILE A 186 9.40 -1.97 7.12
CA ILE A 186 10.51 -2.57 6.38
C ILE A 186 11.37 -3.45 7.31
N GLU A 187 11.67 -2.98 8.52
CA GLU A 187 12.37 -3.75 9.56
C GLU A 187 11.66 -5.09 9.81
N ALA A 188 10.34 -5.06 10.01
CA ALA A 188 9.54 -6.27 10.27
C ALA A 188 9.51 -7.25 9.10
N ILE A 189 9.42 -6.76 7.85
CA ILE A 189 9.50 -7.62 6.65
C ILE A 189 10.81 -8.42 6.66
N GLY A 190 11.93 -7.77 7.01
CA GLY A 190 13.23 -8.43 7.13
C GLY A 190 13.30 -9.39 8.31
N HIS A 191 12.88 -8.95 9.49
CA HIS A 191 12.90 -9.72 10.73
C HIS A 191 12.13 -11.05 10.59
N PHE A 192 10.91 -10.99 10.07
CA PHE A 192 10.05 -12.16 9.86
C PHE A 192 10.33 -12.90 8.56
N LYS A 193 11.29 -12.45 7.74
CA LYS A 193 11.67 -13.03 6.44
C LYS A 193 10.48 -13.13 5.47
N LEU A 194 9.65 -12.08 5.43
CA LEU A 194 8.42 -12.04 4.62
C LEU A 194 8.67 -11.61 3.17
N GLY A 195 9.85 -11.07 2.88
CA GLY A 195 10.22 -10.61 1.54
C GLY A 195 11.48 -9.77 1.56
N GLN A 196 11.74 -9.07 0.44
CA GLN A 196 12.81 -8.11 0.38
C GLN A 196 12.49 -6.89 1.25
N ASN A 197 13.41 -6.54 2.13
CA ASN A 197 13.34 -5.38 3.02
C ASN A 197 14.37 -4.31 2.68
N LEU A 198 14.98 -4.39 1.49
CA LEU A 198 15.88 -3.39 0.97
C LEU A 198 15.26 -2.80 -0.28
N SER A 199 15.22 -1.47 -0.35
CA SER A 199 14.77 -0.77 -1.55
C SER A 199 15.71 -1.12 -2.71
N PRO A 200 15.19 -1.49 -3.90
CA PRO A 200 16.02 -1.64 -5.10
C PRO A 200 16.84 -0.38 -5.44
N ARG A 201 16.44 0.78 -4.90
CA ARG A 201 17.18 2.05 -5.03
C ARG A 201 18.44 2.09 -4.17
N ASP A 202 18.45 1.41 -3.04
CA ASP A 202 19.50 1.49 -2.00
C ASP A 202 20.49 0.31 -2.07
N VAL A 203 20.18 -0.72 -2.87
CA VAL A 203 21.05 -1.87 -3.10
C VAL A 203 22.01 -1.58 -4.26
N SER A 204 23.31 -1.79 -4.05
CA SER A 204 24.30 -1.81 -5.14
C SER A 204 24.06 -3.02 -6.04
N ASP A 205 24.40 -2.95 -7.35
CA ASP A 205 24.09 -3.86 -8.49
C ASP A 205 24.41 -5.37 -8.30
N SER A 206 24.07 -5.94 -7.15
CA SER A 206 24.07 -7.36 -6.87
C SER A 206 22.88 -7.95 -7.62
N ARG A 207 23.18 -8.86 -8.54
CA ARG A 207 22.17 -9.65 -9.25
C ARG A 207 21.29 -10.33 -8.21
N GLN A 208 20.04 -9.89 -8.11
CA GLN A 208 19.07 -10.55 -7.26
C GLN A 208 18.77 -11.93 -7.85
N GLU A 209 18.87 -12.98 -7.03
CA GLU A 209 18.69 -14.37 -7.45
C GLU A 209 17.25 -14.68 -7.93
N ASN A 210 16.29 -13.81 -7.62
CA ASN A 210 14.88 -13.98 -8.02
C ASN A 210 14.53 -13.06 -9.19
N LEU A 211 14.61 -13.59 -10.41
CA LEU A 211 14.12 -12.94 -11.62
C LEU A 211 12.60 -12.75 -11.53
N SER A 212 12.17 -11.50 -11.49
CA SER A 212 10.76 -11.13 -11.47
C SER A 212 10.50 -10.08 -12.55
N PRO A 213 9.45 -10.24 -13.39
CA PRO A 213 9.14 -9.25 -14.42
C PRO A 213 8.80 -7.88 -13.81
N TYR A 214 8.28 -7.86 -12.58
CA TYR A 214 8.03 -6.63 -11.82
C TYR A 214 9.33 -5.91 -11.48
N LEU A 215 10.29 -6.66 -10.95
CA LEU A 215 11.59 -6.14 -10.55
C LEU A 215 12.39 -5.64 -11.74
N GLU A 216 12.29 -6.31 -12.90
CA GLU A 216 12.95 -5.85 -14.14
C GLU A 216 12.49 -4.44 -14.54
N ILE A 217 11.17 -4.19 -14.51
CA ILE A 217 10.62 -2.86 -14.80
C ILE A 217 11.14 -1.80 -13.81
N VAL A 218 11.16 -2.14 -12.51
CA VAL A 218 11.68 -1.24 -11.46
C VAL A 218 13.17 -0.95 -11.67
N ASN A 219 13.97 -1.98 -11.93
CA ASN A 219 15.41 -1.85 -12.15
C ASN A 219 15.71 -1.02 -13.40
N PHE A 220 14.97 -1.22 -14.48
CA PHE A 220 15.11 -0.41 -15.68
C PHE A 220 14.78 1.06 -15.41
N ALA A 221 13.67 1.35 -14.71
CA ALA A 221 13.33 2.73 -14.33
C ALA A 221 14.40 3.39 -13.45
N LEU A 222 14.96 2.65 -12.49
CA LEU A 222 16.05 3.13 -11.64
C LEU A 222 17.36 3.35 -12.42
N LEU A 223 17.67 2.49 -13.39
CA LEU A 223 18.82 2.66 -14.27
C LEU A 223 18.70 3.94 -15.10
N ILE A 224 17.52 4.20 -15.67
CA ILE A 224 17.24 5.44 -16.41
C ILE A 224 17.39 6.65 -15.48
N GLU A 225 16.89 6.58 -14.24
CA GLU A 225 17.05 7.64 -13.26
C GLU A 225 18.53 7.94 -13.00
N LYS A 226 19.30 6.91 -12.63
CA LYS A 226 20.74 7.04 -12.33
C LYS A 226 21.52 7.55 -13.56
N TRP A 227 21.17 7.08 -14.76
CA TRP A 227 21.79 7.52 -16.02
C TRP A 227 21.59 9.02 -16.27
N ARG A 228 20.34 9.50 -16.14
CA ARG A 228 20.02 10.93 -16.31
C ARG A 228 20.62 11.82 -15.21
N ARG A 229 20.86 11.27 -14.03
CA ARG A 229 21.56 11.95 -12.92
C ARG A 229 23.09 11.88 -13.01
N ALA A 230 23.65 11.14 -13.97
CA ALA A 230 25.07 10.85 -14.08
C ALA A 230 25.65 10.15 -12.83
N GLU A 231 24.90 9.20 -12.27
CA GLU A 231 25.27 8.40 -11.10
C GLU A 231 25.79 7.00 -11.47
N VAL A 232 25.71 6.64 -12.75
CA VAL A 232 26.33 5.46 -13.35
C VAL A 232 27.40 5.91 -14.33
N GLU A 233 28.40 5.07 -14.56
CA GLU A 233 29.47 5.36 -15.50
C GLU A 233 28.92 5.51 -16.93
N ASN A 234 29.30 6.58 -17.62
CA ASN A 234 29.03 6.73 -19.05
C ASN A 234 30.03 5.90 -19.87
N SER A 235 29.83 4.58 -19.89
CA SER A 235 30.69 3.65 -20.63
C SER A 235 29.91 2.88 -21.69
N GLU A 236 30.63 2.47 -22.74
CA GLU A 236 30.08 1.61 -23.79
C GLU A 236 29.62 0.26 -23.24
N LEU A 237 30.21 -0.21 -22.13
CA LEU A 237 29.79 -1.43 -21.46
C LEU A 237 28.36 -1.34 -20.92
N VAL A 238 28.00 -0.22 -20.28
CA VAL A 238 26.64 -0.01 -19.76
C VAL A 238 25.63 0.02 -20.90
N ILE A 239 25.92 0.78 -21.96
CA ILE A 239 25.03 0.90 -23.13
C ILE A 239 24.88 -0.43 -23.85
N ALA A 240 25.97 -1.18 -24.02
CA ALA A 240 25.94 -2.51 -24.60
C ALA A 240 25.13 -3.48 -23.75
N GLY A 241 25.24 -3.39 -22.41
CA GLY A 241 24.43 -4.15 -21.45
C GLY A 241 22.93 -3.90 -21.63
N ILE A 242 22.51 -2.63 -21.66
CA ILE A 242 21.08 -2.28 -21.91
C ILE A 242 20.62 -2.79 -23.27
N LYS A 243 21.44 -2.63 -24.31
CA LYS A 243 21.08 -3.14 -25.65
C LYS A 243 20.98 -4.66 -25.71
N ALA A 244 21.71 -5.38 -24.86
CA ALA A 244 21.66 -6.83 -24.79
C ALA A 244 20.35 -7.34 -24.16
N THR A 245 19.66 -6.52 -23.36
CA THR A 245 18.33 -6.85 -22.79
C THR A 245 17.18 -6.47 -23.71
N VAL A 246 17.43 -6.01 -24.94
CA VAL A 246 16.39 -5.60 -25.89
C VAL A 246 16.44 -6.50 -27.14
N PHE A 247 15.31 -7.12 -27.46
CA PHE A 247 15.18 -7.91 -28.68
C PHE A 247 15.52 -7.07 -29.92
N PRO A 248 16.25 -7.59 -30.92
CA PRO A 248 16.62 -6.84 -32.11
C PRO A 248 15.42 -6.21 -32.85
N SER A 249 14.29 -6.91 -32.87
CA SER A 249 13.02 -6.47 -33.49
C SER A 249 12.09 -5.75 -32.52
N ALA A 250 12.54 -5.39 -31.31
CA ALA A 250 11.69 -4.75 -30.33
C ALA A 250 11.19 -3.39 -30.82
N ILE A 251 9.92 -3.11 -30.54
CA ILE A 251 9.25 -1.86 -30.96
C ILE A 251 8.85 -1.07 -29.71
N LEU A 252 9.13 0.23 -29.74
CA LEU A 252 8.61 1.23 -28.84
C LEU A 252 7.53 2.03 -29.56
N ILE A 253 6.32 2.05 -29.02
CA ILE A 253 5.31 3.04 -29.35
C ILE A 253 5.38 4.16 -28.30
N HIS A 254 5.92 5.30 -28.71
CA HIS A 254 6.07 6.48 -27.87
C HIS A 254 4.71 7.14 -27.59
N PRO A 255 4.51 7.82 -26.45
CA PRO A 255 3.24 8.52 -26.13
C PRO A 255 2.78 9.54 -27.17
N SER A 256 3.66 10.01 -28.05
CA SER A 256 3.31 10.86 -29.20
C SER A 256 2.65 10.11 -30.37
N GLY A 257 2.48 8.79 -30.26
CA GLY A 257 2.00 7.91 -31.33
C GLY A 257 3.07 7.47 -32.33
N SER A 258 4.32 7.88 -32.15
CA SER A 258 5.42 7.47 -33.04
C SER A 258 5.96 6.09 -32.69
N ALA A 259 6.24 5.26 -33.70
CA ALA A 259 6.80 3.93 -33.55
C ALA A 259 8.30 3.94 -33.88
N HIS A 260 9.10 3.33 -33.00
CA HIS A 260 10.56 3.25 -33.14
C HIS A 260 11.05 1.83 -32.91
N ASN A 261 12.12 1.43 -33.59
CA ASN A 261 12.88 0.26 -33.13
C ASN A 261 13.54 0.61 -31.78
N THR A 262 13.27 -0.17 -30.74
CA THR A 262 13.71 0.15 -29.38
C THR A 262 15.24 0.18 -29.27
N ARG A 263 15.93 -0.75 -29.94
CA ARG A 263 17.40 -0.84 -29.89
C ARG A 263 18.08 0.33 -30.57
N GLU A 264 17.50 0.85 -31.65
CA GLU A 264 17.95 2.07 -32.32
C GLU A 264 17.59 3.32 -31.49
N TYR A 265 16.39 3.35 -30.90
CA TYR A 265 15.95 4.43 -30.04
C TYR A 265 16.86 4.59 -28.83
N LEU A 266 17.40 3.49 -28.27
CA LEU A 266 18.44 3.52 -27.24
C LEU A 266 19.73 4.25 -27.66
N ASN A 267 19.97 4.54 -28.95
CA ASN A 267 21.08 5.41 -29.34
C ASN A 267 20.85 6.87 -28.90
N THR A 268 19.59 7.28 -28.71
CA THR A 268 19.24 8.59 -28.16
C THR A 268 19.53 8.69 -26.66
N PHE A 269 19.67 7.56 -25.97
CA PHE A 269 19.92 7.48 -24.53
C PHE A 269 21.20 8.21 -24.09
N ARG A 270 22.22 8.22 -24.95
CA ARG A 270 23.45 9.01 -24.72
C ARG A 270 23.18 10.51 -24.60
N LYS A 271 22.19 11.04 -25.34
CA LYS A 271 21.89 12.47 -25.37
C LYS A 271 21.33 12.99 -24.05
N VAL A 272 20.72 12.12 -23.25
CA VAL A 272 20.11 12.46 -21.96
C VAL A 272 20.99 12.10 -20.77
N TYR A 273 22.21 11.60 -20.99
CA TYR A 273 23.12 11.32 -19.88
C TYR A 273 23.44 12.59 -19.10
N GLY A 274 23.21 12.57 -17.78
CA GLY A 274 23.51 13.71 -16.90
C GLY A 274 22.65 14.96 -17.09
N ASP A 275 21.59 14.94 -17.92
CA ASP A 275 20.71 16.09 -18.16
C ASP A 275 19.92 16.53 -16.89
N LYS A 276 19.85 15.64 -15.90
CA LYS A 276 19.26 15.85 -14.57
C LYS A 276 20.31 15.85 -13.45
N LYS A 277 21.61 15.91 -13.75
CA LYS A 277 22.66 15.98 -12.73
C LYS A 277 22.45 17.17 -11.79
N GLY A 278 22.49 16.92 -10.48
CA GLY A 278 22.28 17.93 -9.44
C GLY A 278 20.84 18.41 -9.28
N LYS A 279 19.87 17.88 -10.04
CA LYS A 279 18.44 18.21 -9.90
C LYS A 279 17.75 17.22 -8.97
N GLN A 280 16.67 17.65 -8.34
CA GLN A 280 15.73 16.76 -7.66
C GLN A 280 14.91 16.00 -8.71
N TYR A 281 15.49 14.93 -9.23
CA TYR A 281 14.91 14.08 -10.27
C TYR A 281 14.63 12.69 -9.75
N ARG A 282 13.41 12.19 -9.95
CA ARG A 282 13.01 10.83 -9.56
C ARG A 282 12.16 10.18 -10.64
N ILE A 283 12.37 8.88 -10.83
CA ILE A 283 11.49 7.99 -11.57
C ILE A 283 10.93 6.96 -10.60
N TRP A 284 9.65 6.63 -10.74
CA TRP A 284 9.05 5.48 -10.08
C TRP A 284 7.98 4.86 -10.97
N VAL A 285 7.58 3.65 -10.61
CA VAL A 285 6.51 2.91 -11.27
C VAL A 285 5.43 2.59 -10.25
N ASP A 286 4.18 2.78 -10.65
CA ASP A 286 2.99 2.49 -9.86
C ASP A 286 2.14 1.43 -10.58
N ASP A 287 1.30 0.72 -9.84
CA ASP A 287 0.31 -0.25 -10.34
C ASP A 287 0.90 -1.28 -11.33
N VAL A 288 2.06 -1.83 -10.98
CA VAL A 288 2.72 -2.84 -11.79
C VAL A 288 1.94 -4.16 -11.72
N VAL A 289 1.38 -4.58 -12.85
CA VAL A 289 0.64 -5.84 -13.02
C VAL A 289 1.32 -6.68 -14.09
N ALA A 290 1.84 -7.85 -13.71
CA ALA A 290 2.42 -8.81 -14.67
C ALA A 290 1.50 -10.01 -14.87
N THR A 291 1.14 -10.29 -16.12
CA THR A 291 0.36 -11.45 -16.53
C THR A 291 1.21 -12.32 -17.44
N GLN A 292 1.35 -13.61 -17.11
CA GLN A 292 2.06 -14.55 -17.96
C GLN A 292 1.17 -14.90 -19.16
N LEU A 293 1.62 -14.57 -20.38
CA LEU A 293 0.90 -14.88 -21.62
C LEU A 293 1.20 -16.30 -22.11
N ALA A 294 2.42 -16.76 -21.85
CA ALA A 294 2.91 -18.10 -22.16
C ALA A 294 4.16 -18.39 -21.31
N PRO A 295 4.66 -19.63 -21.23
CA PRO A 295 5.88 -19.93 -20.48
C PRO A 295 7.03 -18.98 -20.88
N GLY A 296 7.59 -18.29 -19.88
CA GLY A 296 8.67 -17.32 -20.06
C GLY A 296 8.28 -16.00 -20.75
N VAL A 297 7.01 -15.74 -21.08
CA VAL A 297 6.56 -14.51 -21.75
C VAL A 297 5.52 -13.79 -20.90
N TRP A 298 5.76 -12.51 -20.64
CA TRP A 298 4.99 -11.71 -19.70
C TRP A 298 4.51 -10.42 -20.33
N LEU A 299 3.23 -10.11 -20.14
CA LEU A 299 2.67 -8.78 -20.34
C LEU A 299 2.74 -8.03 -19.01
N VAL A 300 3.43 -6.90 -18.97
CA VAL A 300 3.55 -6.07 -17.77
C VAL A 300 2.92 -4.71 -18.05
N LYS A 301 1.91 -4.34 -17.26
CA LYS A 301 1.26 -3.03 -17.30
C LYS A 301 1.65 -2.24 -16.07
N PHE A 302 1.93 -0.95 -16.20
CA PHE A 302 2.32 -0.09 -15.08
C PHE A 302 2.20 1.39 -15.46
N ASP A 303 2.05 2.25 -14.47
CA ASP A 303 2.13 3.69 -14.63
C ASP A 303 3.57 4.14 -14.33
N LYS A 304 4.28 4.71 -15.31
CA LYS A 304 5.63 5.28 -15.12
C LYS A 304 5.48 6.76 -14.81
N TRP A 305 6.15 7.20 -13.75
CA TRP A 305 6.15 8.59 -13.32
C TRP A 305 7.57 9.17 -13.29
N GLU A 306 7.67 10.44 -13.67
CA GLU A 306 8.88 11.25 -13.54
C GLU A 306 8.55 12.53 -12.77
N LEU A 307 9.43 12.90 -11.84
CA LEU A 307 9.39 14.16 -11.10
C LEU A 307 10.72 14.89 -11.29
N CYS A 308 10.68 16.16 -11.67
CA CYS A 308 11.84 17.03 -11.79
C CYS A 308 11.54 18.40 -11.16
N GLY A 309 11.99 18.62 -9.92
CA GLY A 309 11.53 19.76 -9.14
C GLY A 309 10.03 19.64 -8.84
N GLU A 310 9.23 20.60 -9.29
CA GLU A 310 7.77 20.57 -9.15
C GLU A 310 7.05 19.96 -10.37
N GLU A 311 7.76 19.80 -11.50
CA GLU A 311 7.20 19.25 -12.72
C GLU A 311 7.04 17.73 -12.61
N ARG A 312 5.80 17.25 -12.79
CA ARG A 312 5.47 15.82 -12.77
C ARG A 312 4.91 15.40 -14.13
N LYS A 313 5.40 14.28 -14.65
CA LYS A 313 4.96 13.67 -15.91
C LYS A 313 4.72 12.19 -15.72
N ALA A 314 3.78 11.64 -16.48
CA ALA A 314 3.40 10.25 -16.33
C ALA A 314 2.90 9.62 -17.62
N CYS A 315 3.18 8.34 -17.79
CA CYS A 315 2.61 7.55 -18.87
C CYS A 315 2.13 6.18 -18.37
N ALA A 316 0.97 5.73 -18.85
CA ALA A 316 0.60 4.34 -18.80
C ALA A 316 1.51 3.57 -19.76
N SER A 317 2.13 2.50 -19.28
CA SER A 317 3.06 1.66 -20.04
C SER A 317 2.55 0.22 -20.09
N THR A 318 2.65 -0.39 -21.27
CA THR A 318 2.44 -1.82 -21.49
C THR A 318 3.68 -2.40 -22.15
N SER A 319 4.35 -3.32 -21.46
CA SER A 319 5.59 -3.95 -21.92
C SER A 319 5.40 -5.45 -22.10
N ILE A 320 6.07 -6.03 -23.10
CA ILE A 320 6.21 -7.48 -23.24
C ILE A 320 7.65 -7.85 -22.93
N LEU A 321 7.84 -8.72 -21.94
CA LEU A 321 9.12 -9.26 -21.53
C LEU A 321 9.19 -10.76 -21.85
N SER A 322 10.36 -11.24 -22.27
CA SER A 322 10.60 -12.66 -22.55
C SER A 322 11.89 -13.15 -21.91
N SER A 323 11.81 -14.26 -21.18
CA SER A 323 12.93 -14.96 -20.56
C SER A 323 13.11 -16.38 -21.12
N ARG A 324 12.57 -16.67 -22.31
CA ARG A 324 12.53 -18.04 -22.87
C ARG A 324 13.90 -18.65 -23.15
N ASP A 325 14.87 -17.81 -23.52
CA ASP A 325 16.17 -18.24 -24.05
C ASP A 325 17.35 -17.62 -23.28
N SER A 326 17.10 -17.12 -22.07
CA SER A 326 18.10 -16.36 -21.29
C SER A 326 17.84 -16.43 -19.80
N ASP A 327 18.91 -16.27 -19.03
CA ASP A 327 18.87 -16.11 -17.57
C ASP A 327 18.41 -14.70 -17.12
N TRP A 328 17.80 -13.93 -18.03
CA TRP A 328 17.29 -12.57 -17.78
C TRP A 328 16.08 -12.29 -18.68
N PHE A 329 15.35 -11.22 -18.37
CA PHE A 329 14.25 -10.75 -19.20
C PHE A 329 14.76 -9.88 -20.35
N ASN A 330 14.32 -10.20 -21.57
CA ASN A 330 14.52 -9.37 -22.74
C ASN A 330 13.23 -8.61 -23.08
N LEU A 331 13.35 -7.33 -23.35
CA LEU A 331 12.28 -6.47 -23.79
C LEU A 331 11.92 -6.74 -25.25
N VAL A 332 10.67 -7.10 -25.51
CA VAL A 332 10.13 -7.40 -26.83
C VAL A 332 9.31 -6.24 -27.38
N HIS A 333 8.54 -5.57 -26.52
CA HIS A 333 7.65 -4.49 -26.93
C HIS A 333 7.42 -3.53 -25.77
N VAL A 334 7.27 -2.24 -26.08
CA VAL A 334 6.78 -1.23 -25.16
C VAL A 334 5.77 -0.37 -25.90
N HIS A 335 4.63 -0.13 -25.28
CA HIS A 335 3.69 0.90 -25.70
C HIS A 335 3.40 1.81 -24.52
N GLN A 336 3.58 3.11 -24.72
CA GLN A 336 3.28 4.12 -23.72
C GLN A 336 2.22 5.09 -24.20
N THR A 337 1.40 5.58 -23.28
CA THR A 337 0.40 6.62 -23.52
C THR A 337 0.44 7.62 -22.38
N TRP A 338 0.32 8.91 -22.68
CA TRP A 338 0.27 9.95 -21.64
C TRP A 338 -0.90 9.72 -20.68
N LEU A 339 -0.65 9.85 -19.38
CA LEU A 339 -1.73 10.02 -18.41
C LEU A 339 -2.15 11.50 -18.41
N GLU A 340 -3.45 11.77 -18.19
CA GLU A 340 -4.00 13.13 -18.14
C GLU A 340 -3.16 14.03 -17.18
N ASP A 341 -3.03 15.31 -17.53
CA ASP A 341 -2.14 16.34 -16.94
C ASP A 341 -0.62 16.29 -17.27
N SER A 342 -0.14 15.31 -18.04
CA SER A 342 1.31 15.18 -18.35
C SER A 342 1.81 15.92 -19.60
N ALA A 343 0.92 16.63 -20.30
CA ALA A 343 1.19 17.15 -21.65
C ALA A 343 1.82 18.55 -21.65
N GLN A 344 3.17 18.61 -21.63
CA GLN A 344 3.99 19.56 -22.42
C GLN A 344 5.50 19.31 -22.22
N GLY A 345 6.25 19.08 -23.30
CA GLY A 345 7.72 18.97 -23.33
C GLY A 345 8.29 17.62 -23.78
N GLU A 346 9.54 17.62 -24.28
CA GLU A 346 10.26 16.41 -24.70
C GLU A 346 10.42 15.43 -23.52
N TRP A 347 10.08 14.16 -23.76
CA TRP A 347 10.16 13.09 -22.78
C TRP A 347 10.87 11.90 -23.41
N PHE A 348 11.77 11.30 -22.64
CA PHE A 348 12.56 10.17 -23.08
C PHE A 348 12.22 8.97 -22.20
N LEU A 349 12.33 7.79 -22.80
CA LEU A 349 11.97 6.48 -22.26
C LEU A 349 12.28 6.29 -20.78
#